data_AF-A0A7K7IQ89-F1
#
_entry.id   AF-A0A7K7IQ89-F1
#
_cell.length_a   1.000
_cell.length_b   1.000
_cell.length_c   1.000
_cell.angle_alpha   90.00
_cell.angle_beta   90.00
_cell.angle_gamma   90.00
#
_symmetry.space_group_name_H-M   'P 1'
#
loop_
_entity.id
_entity.type
_entity.pdbx_description
1 polymer ?
#
loop_
_entity_poly.entity_id
_entity_poly.type
_entity_poly.pdbx_seq_one_letter_code
_entity_poly.pdbx_strand_id
1 'polypeptide(L)'
;MLHLGLSPLLVLVLGVSLGAAFPHDTLGKGCRLSQYQHIEREQRQAVDRMRQEFFFSPSLGLCLQVTTHKCNTKLFHRKWKAANLPMPDRVLLVAAELNLTTAMLELPAAPGFAEVCRVPLDFFTTAREAVRGCVDPSHQPSGRLRHWLEKLQKAMGTESTACLRATTILHVLQVLDDLRCAALQDKC
;
A
#
# COMPACT_ATOMS: atom_id res chain seq x y z
N MET A 1 -44.12 -49.96 -27.00
CA MET A 1 -43.50 -48.70 -27.44
C MET A 1 -43.06 -47.98 -26.17
N LEU A 2 -41.76 -47.98 -25.85
CA LEU A 2 -40.85 -46.81 -25.98
C LEU A 2 -41.27 -45.73 -24.93
N HIS A 3 -40.53 -45.37 -23.88
CA HIS A 3 -39.08 -45.27 -23.68
C HIS A 3 -38.71 -45.22 -22.19
N LEU A 4 -37.44 -45.56 -21.93
CA LEU A 4 -36.66 -45.37 -20.71
C LEU A 4 -36.80 -43.98 -20.08
N GLY A 5 -36.80 -43.94 -18.75
CA GLY A 5 -36.66 -42.69 -17.97
C GLY A 5 -36.23 -42.94 -16.53
N LEU A 6 -35.20 -43.76 -16.31
CA LEU A 6 -34.54 -43.89 -15.01
C LEU A 6 -33.27 -43.01 -15.03
N SER A 7 -33.40 -41.77 -14.57
CA SER A 7 -32.26 -40.89 -14.31
C SER A 7 -31.60 -41.29 -12.99
N PRO A 8 -30.33 -41.73 -12.96
CA PRO A 8 -29.60 -41.83 -11.71
C PRO A 8 -29.15 -40.42 -11.33
N LEU A 9 -29.71 -39.87 -10.25
CA LEU A 9 -29.20 -38.66 -9.61
C LEU A 9 -27.82 -38.97 -9.03
N LEU A 10 -26.80 -38.61 -9.80
CA LEU A 10 -25.39 -38.67 -9.43
C LEU A 10 -25.18 -37.73 -8.22
N VAL A 11 -24.98 -38.30 -7.03
CA VAL A 11 -24.60 -37.54 -5.84
C VAL A 11 -23.13 -37.13 -6.00
N LEU A 12 -22.90 -35.94 -6.54
CA LEU A 12 -21.61 -35.26 -6.54
C LEU A 12 -21.32 -34.76 -5.13
N VAL A 13 -20.61 -35.56 -4.34
CA VAL A 13 -19.94 -35.09 -3.13
C VAL A 13 -18.76 -34.21 -3.55
N LEU A 14 -19.01 -32.93 -3.79
CA LEU A 14 -17.95 -31.93 -3.86
C LEU A 14 -17.59 -31.53 -2.43
N GLY A 15 -16.69 -32.31 -1.83
CA GLY A 15 -15.95 -31.87 -0.65
C GLY A 15 -15.05 -30.70 -1.02
N VAL A 16 -15.55 -29.47 -0.86
CA VAL A 16 -14.71 -28.28 -0.93
C VAL A 16 -14.08 -28.09 0.44
N SER A 17 -12.93 -28.73 0.64
CA SER A 17 -12.03 -28.36 1.73
C SER A 17 -11.57 -26.92 1.51
N LEU A 18 -12.14 -25.97 2.25
CA LEU A 18 -11.57 -24.63 2.42
C LEU A 18 -10.33 -24.73 3.33
N GLY A 19 -9.31 -25.41 2.84
CA GLY A 19 -7.94 -25.17 3.26
C GLY A 19 -7.42 -24.05 2.38
N ALA A 20 -7.46 -22.81 2.87
CA ALA A 20 -6.65 -21.74 2.30
C ALA A 20 -5.18 -22.07 2.57
N ALA A 21 -4.62 -23.00 1.80
CA ALA A 21 -3.20 -23.18 1.67
C ALA A 21 -2.69 -21.92 0.96
N PHE A 22 -2.10 -21.02 1.74
CA PHE A 22 -1.27 -19.96 1.21
C PHE A 22 -0.32 -20.60 0.18
N PRO A 23 -0.30 -20.17 -1.08
CA PRO A 23 0.67 -20.69 -2.02
C PRO A 23 2.06 -20.42 -1.41
N HIS A 24 2.78 -21.50 -1.11
CA HIS A 24 4.22 -21.46 -0.91
C HIS A 24 4.85 -21.17 -2.27
N ASP A 25 4.66 -19.94 -2.76
CA ASP A 25 5.48 -19.43 -3.83
C ASP A 25 6.91 -19.37 -3.31
N THR A 26 7.80 -19.99 -4.08
CA THR A 26 9.24 -20.06 -3.84
C THR A 26 9.79 -18.74 -3.31
N LEU A 27 10.13 -18.75 -2.02
CA LEU A 27 10.78 -17.67 -1.26
C LEU A 27 12.08 -17.28 -1.99
N GLY A 28 12.03 -16.28 -2.88
CA GLY A 28 13.21 -15.76 -3.57
C GLY A 28 13.04 -15.33 -5.04
N LYS A 29 12.01 -15.76 -5.77
CA LYS A 29 11.80 -15.33 -7.17
C LYS A 29 10.94 -14.06 -7.34
N GLY A 30 10.30 -13.58 -6.26
CA GLY A 30 9.36 -12.45 -6.30
C GLY A 30 9.90 -11.13 -5.74
N CYS A 31 10.96 -11.15 -4.92
CA CYS A 31 11.48 -9.94 -4.30
C CYS A 31 12.27 -9.09 -5.30
N ARG A 32 11.78 -7.89 -5.61
CA ARG A 32 12.43 -6.95 -6.54
C ARG A 32 12.70 -5.59 -5.89
N LEU A 33 13.00 -5.59 -4.60
CA LEU A 33 13.21 -4.36 -3.83
C LEU A 33 14.41 -3.53 -4.33
N SER A 34 15.47 -4.19 -4.82
CA SER A 34 16.70 -3.52 -5.27
C SER A 34 16.51 -2.53 -6.42
N GLN A 35 15.45 -2.66 -7.23
CA GLN A 35 15.14 -1.71 -8.31
C GLN A 35 14.77 -0.32 -7.81
N TYR A 36 14.43 -0.17 -6.53
CA TYR A 36 14.05 1.11 -5.92
C TYR A 36 15.20 1.83 -5.21
N GLN A 37 16.45 1.34 -5.33
CA GLN A 37 17.62 2.08 -4.86
C GLN A 37 17.73 3.46 -5.52
N HIS A 38 17.31 3.53 -6.78
CA HIS A 38 17.23 4.72 -7.60
C HIS A 38 15.78 4.89 -8.07
N ILE A 39 15.07 5.84 -7.46
CA ILE A 39 13.76 6.27 -7.93
C ILE A 39 14.00 7.42 -8.90
N GLU A 40 13.57 7.24 -10.16
CA GLU A 40 13.73 8.23 -11.23
C GLU A 40 13.21 9.61 -10.79
N ARG A 41 13.90 10.66 -11.24
CA ARG A 41 13.55 12.04 -10.87
C ARG A 41 12.13 12.38 -11.34
N GLU A 42 11.79 11.95 -12.54
CA GLU A 42 10.49 12.13 -13.19
C GLU A 42 9.39 11.46 -12.37
N GLN A 43 9.65 10.27 -11.82
CA GLN A 43 8.70 9.57 -10.96
C GLN A 43 8.45 10.35 -9.66
N ARG A 44 9.51 10.82 -9.01
CA ARG A 44 9.38 11.66 -7.81
C ARG A 44 8.63 12.96 -8.09
N GLN A 45 8.89 13.60 -9.23
CA GLN A 45 8.20 14.81 -9.66
C GLN A 45 6.71 14.56 -9.94
N ALA A 46 6.36 13.43 -10.56
CA ALA A 46 4.96 13.06 -10.78
C ALA A 46 4.21 12.86 -9.45
N VAL A 47 4.83 12.19 -8.49
CA VAL A 47 4.27 12.00 -7.14
C VAL A 47 4.12 13.33 -6.40
N ASP A 48 5.12 14.22 -6.51
CA ASP A 48 5.04 15.55 -5.90
C ASP A 48 3.95 16.42 -6.54
N ARG A 49 3.82 16.38 -7.88
CA ARG A 49 2.75 17.07 -8.60
C ARG A 49 1.37 16.60 -8.12
N MET A 50 1.16 15.29 -8.04
CA MET A 50 -0.09 14.73 -7.49
C MET A 50 -0.37 15.22 -6.08
N ARG A 51 0.64 15.23 -5.21
CA ARG A 51 0.51 15.79 -3.86
C ARG A 51 0.11 17.26 -3.90
N GLN A 52 0.76 18.08 -4.73
CA GLN A 52 0.47 19.50 -4.84
C GLN A 52 -0.95 19.75 -5.34
N GLU A 53 -1.37 19.10 -6.44
CA GLU A 53 -2.72 19.23 -7.02
C GLU A 53 -3.82 18.80 -6.05
N PHE A 54 -3.55 17.84 -5.15
CA PHE A 54 -4.53 17.44 -4.13
C PHE A 54 -4.78 18.55 -3.10
N PHE A 55 -3.73 19.30 -2.73
CA PHE A 55 -3.81 20.33 -1.70
C PHE A 55 -3.89 21.75 -2.23
N PHE A 56 -3.62 21.98 -3.50
CA PHE A 56 -3.64 23.28 -4.14
C PHE A 56 -4.73 23.27 -5.20
N SER A 57 -5.70 24.18 -5.09
CA SER A 57 -6.66 24.42 -6.16
C SER A 57 -6.10 25.51 -7.08
N PRO A 58 -5.68 25.19 -8.32
CA PRO A 58 -5.17 26.19 -9.26
C PRO A 58 -6.24 27.24 -9.59
N SER A 59 -7.50 26.83 -9.62
CA SER A 59 -8.66 27.67 -9.95
C SER A 59 -9.00 28.71 -8.88
N LEU A 60 -8.58 28.48 -7.62
CA LEU A 60 -8.89 29.34 -6.48
C LEU A 60 -7.66 30.02 -5.89
N GLY A 61 -6.45 29.71 -6.36
CA GLY A 61 -5.19 30.24 -5.82
C GLY A 61 -4.98 29.94 -4.33
N LEU A 62 -5.68 28.93 -3.80
CA LEU A 62 -5.74 28.63 -2.38
C LEU A 62 -5.35 27.17 -2.13
N CYS A 63 -4.56 26.94 -1.07
CA CYS A 63 -4.38 25.60 -0.55
C CYS A 63 -5.72 25.11 0.03
N LEU A 64 -6.36 24.13 -0.61
CA LEU A 64 -7.55 23.48 -0.09
C LEU A 64 -7.20 22.98 1.31
N GLN A 65 -7.80 23.65 2.28
CA GLN A 65 -7.50 23.55 3.69
C GLN A 65 -7.34 22.08 4.12
N VAL A 66 -6.09 21.70 4.45
CA VAL A 66 -5.71 20.48 5.20
C VAL A 66 -6.53 20.33 6.51
N THR A 67 -7.30 21.36 6.91
CA THR A 67 -8.07 21.43 8.14
C THR A 67 -9.41 20.70 8.11
N THR A 68 -10.02 20.41 6.96
CA THR A 68 -11.32 19.68 6.91
C THR A 68 -11.18 18.18 7.13
N HIS A 69 -9.95 17.64 7.01
CA HIS A 69 -9.66 16.21 7.06
C HIS A 69 -8.53 15.90 8.05
N LYS A 70 -8.57 16.51 9.25
CA LYS A 70 -7.63 16.18 10.32
C LYS A 70 -7.96 14.81 10.90
N CYS A 71 -7.00 13.88 10.80
CA CYS A 71 -7.15 12.56 11.40
C CYS A 71 -6.81 12.67 12.88
N ASN A 72 -7.59 11.98 13.72
CA ASN A 72 -7.26 11.88 15.13
C ASN A 72 -5.93 11.10 15.28
N THR A 73 -5.75 10.11 14.41
CA THR A 73 -4.58 9.23 14.38
C THR A 73 -3.51 9.76 13.44
N LYS A 74 -2.36 10.14 14.01
CA LYS A 74 -1.19 10.60 13.25
C LYS A 74 -0.32 9.44 12.77
N LEU A 75 -0.56 8.91 11.56
CA LEU A 75 0.14 7.73 11.04
C LEU A 75 1.59 8.00 10.64
N PHE A 76 1.83 9.05 9.87
CA PHE A 76 3.16 9.35 9.30
C PHE A 76 4.05 10.22 10.20
N HIS A 77 3.49 10.84 11.24
CA HIS A 77 4.25 11.55 12.26
C HIS A 77 4.88 10.57 13.25
N ARG A 78 6.01 10.00 12.86
CA ARG A 78 6.81 9.08 13.69
C ARG A 78 8.04 9.81 14.25
N LYS A 79 8.45 9.42 15.46
CA LYS A 79 9.73 9.90 16.06
C LYS A 79 10.96 9.17 15.50
N TRP A 80 10.76 8.24 14.58
CA TRP A 80 11.77 7.36 14.01
C TRP A 80 11.60 7.29 12.49
N LYS A 81 12.69 6.99 11.79
CA LYS A 81 12.76 6.81 10.33
C LYS A 81 12.99 5.35 9.97
N ALA A 82 12.75 4.95 8.72
CA ALA A 82 13.04 3.58 8.27
C ALA A 82 14.50 3.16 8.56
N ALA A 83 15.47 4.06 8.41
CA ALA A 83 16.88 3.82 8.76
C ALA A 83 17.09 3.36 10.22
N ASN A 84 16.17 3.71 11.13
CA ASN A 84 16.26 3.32 12.55
C ASN A 84 15.64 1.94 12.85
N LEU A 85 15.17 1.21 11.83
CA LEU A 85 14.61 -0.13 11.94
C LEU A 85 15.60 -1.18 11.41
N PRO A 86 15.55 -2.44 11.89
CA PRO A 86 16.26 -3.54 11.25
C PRO A 86 15.70 -3.81 9.85
N MET A 87 16.50 -4.40 8.95
CA MET A 87 16.12 -4.57 7.54
C MET A 87 14.74 -5.25 7.35
N PRO A 88 14.41 -6.38 8.01
CA PRO A 88 13.10 -7.02 7.84
C PRO A 88 11.92 -6.12 8.25
N ASP A 89 12.11 -5.28 9.28
CA ASP A 89 11.12 -4.28 9.69
C ASP A 89 10.96 -3.16 8.65
N ARG A 90 12.05 -2.73 7.98
CA ARG A 90 11.98 -1.73 6.90
C ARG A 90 11.10 -2.23 5.75
N VAL A 91 11.27 -3.50 5.36
CA VAL A 91 10.47 -4.13 4.30
C VAL A 91 9.00 -4.21 4.70
N LEU A 92 8.71 -4.64 5.93
CA LEU A 92 7.34 -4.76 6.42
C LEU A 92 6.65 -3.38 6.56
N LEU A 93 7.39 -2.36 7.01
CA LEU A 93 6.91 -0.98 7.03
C LEU A 93 6.48 -0.51 5.63
N VAL A 94 7.38 -0.64 4.66
CA VAL A 94 7.14 -0.20 3.28
C VAL A 94 5.99 -0.98 2.65
N ALA A 95 5.89 -2.28 2.91
CA ALA A 95 4.75 -3.07 2.45
C ALA A 95 3.41 -2.51 2.95
N ALA A 96 3.33 -2.16 4.24
CA ALA A 96 2.13 -1.58 4.84
C ALA A 96 1.83 -0.16 4.30
N GLU A 97 2.85 0.67 4.10
CA GLU A 97 2.70 2.01 3.52
C GLU A 97 2.26 1.98 2.06
N LEU A 98 2.82 1.08 1.26
CA LEU A 98 2.41 0.88 -0.14
C LEU A 98 0.97 0.38 -0.23
N ASN A 99 0.57 -0.56 0.63
CA ASN A 99 -0.81 -1.03 0.70
C ASN A 99 -1.79 0.11 0.99
N LEU A 100 -1.49 0.94 2.00
CA LEU A 100 -2.30 2.11 2.32
C LEU A 100 -2.32 3.10 1.15
N THR A 101 -1.15 3.41 0.58
CA THR A 101 -1.00 4.40 -0.50
C THR A 101 -1.80 4.01 -1.72
N THR A 102 -1.62 2.79 -2.21
CA THR A 102 -2.36 2.29 -3.38
C THR A 102 -3.87 2.28 -3.11
N ALA A 103 -4.31 1.78 -1.95
CA ALA A 103 -5.73 1.77 -1.60
C ALA A 103 -6.35 3.17 -1.57
N MET A 104 -5.63 4.18 -1.06
CA MET A 104 -6.11 5.56 -1.03
C MET A 104 -6.10 6.24 -2.40
N LEU A 105 -5.20 5.86 -3.30
CA LEU A 105 -5.15 6.40 -4.66
C LEU A 105 -6.19 5.75 -5.58
N GLU A 106 -6.53 4.47 -5.38
CA GLU A 106 -7.55 3.73 -6.14
C GLU A 106 -9.00 4.23 -5.91
N LEU A 107 -9.24 4.98 -4.83
CA LEU A 107 -10.57 5.51 -4.54
C LEU A 107 -11.07 6.44 -5.68
N PRO A 108 -12.38 6.55 -5.91
CA PRO A 108 -12.93 7.47 -6.91
C PRO A 108 -12.49 8.92 -6.67
N ALA A 109 -12.13 9.63 -7.73
CA ALA A 109 -11.71 11.03 -7.69
C ALA A 109 -12.31 11.83 -8.85
N ALA A 110 -12.30 13.16 -8.75
CA ALA A 110 -12.67 14.02 -9.86
C ALA A 110 -11.76 13.73 -11.08
N PRO A 111 -12.29 13.78 -12.33
CA PRO A 111 -11.55 13.35 -13.52
C PRO A 111 -10.15 13.97 -13.66
N GLY A 112 -10.00 15.27 -13.37
CA GLY A 112 -8.71 15.95 -13.43
C GLY A 112 -7.69 15.39 -12.43
N PHE A 113 -8.11 15.08 -11.20
CA PHE A 113 -7.22 14.51 -10.20
C PHE A 113 -6.92 13.02 -10.48
N ALA A 114 -7.89 12.28 -11.02
CA ALA A 114 -7.70 10.90 -11.42
C ALA A 114 -6.60 10.76 -12.50
N GLU A 115 -6.56 11.67 -13.48
CA GLU A 115 -5.50 11.67 -14.50
C GLU A 115 -4.12 11.93 -13.87
N VAL A 116 -4.01 12.90 -12.97
CA VAL A 116 -2.76 13.20 -12.25
C VAL A 116 -2.30 12.01 -11.39
N CYS A 117 -3.24 11.22 -10.86
CA CYS A 117 -2.93 10.03 -10.06
C CYS A 117 -2.44 8.84 -10.89
N ARG A 118 -2.68 8.80 -12.20
CA ARG A 118 -2.45 7.59 -13.02
C ARG A 118 -1.00 7.09 -12.92
N VAL A 119 -0.03 7.96 -13.22
CA VAL A 119 1.40 7.60 -13.18
C VAL A 119 1.88 7.24 -11.75
N PRO A 120 1.59 8.03 -10.70
CA PRO A 120 1.87 7.63 -9.32
C PRO A 120 1.23 6.29 -8.91
N LEU A 121 -0.04 6.05 -9.27
CA LEU A 121 -0.76 4.84 -8.90
C LEU A 121 -0.16 3.60 -9.56
N ASP A 122 0.16 3.67 -10.85
CA ASP A 122 0.83 2.57 -11.57
C ASP A 122 2.18 2.23 -10.91
N PHE A 123 2.94 3.25 -10.54
CA PHE A 123 4.22 3.07 -9.83
C PHE A 123 4.04 2.42 -8.46
N PHE A 124 3.15 2.93 -7.60
CA PHE A 124 2.93 2.37 -6.27
C PHE A 124 2.36 0.95 -6.31
N THR A 125 1.50 0.65 -7.28
CA THR A 125 1.00 -0.71 -7.52
C THR A 125 2.13 -1.66 -7.90
N THR A 126 3.00 -1.24 -8.82
CA THR A 126 4.17 -2.03 -9.21
C THR A 126 5.12 -2.25 -8.02
N ALA A 127 5.35 -1.21 -7.22
CA ALA A 127 6.16 -1.29 -5.99
C ALA A 127 5.56 -2.24 -4.96
N ARG A 128 4.23 -2.19 -4.74
CA ARG A 128 3.53 -3.10 -3.83
C ARG A 128 3.81 -4.55 -4.21
N GLU A 129 3.65 -4.92 -5.47
CA GLU A 129 3.89 -6.30 -5.92
C GLU A 129 5.38 -6.70 -5.85
N ALA A 130 6.30 -5.76 -6.13
CA ALA A 130 7.74 -6.01 -6.01
C ALA A 130 8.20 -6.22 -4.56
N VAL A 131 7.59 -5.54 -3.61
CA VAL A 131 7.92 -5.63 -2.17
C VAL A 131 7.21 -6.81 -1.51
N ARG A 132 6.02 -7.18 -1.98
CA ARG A 132 5.24 -8.31 -1.42
C ARG A 132 6.05 -9.61 -1.35
N GLY A 133 6.85 -9.90 -2.37
CA GLY A 133 7.72 -11.07 -2.41
C GLY A 133 8.95 -11.01 -1.48
N CYS A 134 9.19 -9.87 -0.81
CA CYS A 134 10.30 -9.67 0.12
C CYS A 134 9.91 -9.81 1.60
N VAL A 135 8.61 -9.88 1.90
CA VAL A 135 8.12 -9.98 3.29
C VAL A 135 8.30 -11.41 3.79
N ASP A 136 9.10 -11.61 4.84
CA ASP A 136 9.22 -12.89 5.51
C ASP A 136 8.02 -13.12 6.45
N PRO A 137 7.18 -14.15 6.23
CA PRO A 137 6.03 -14.43 7.08
C PRO A 137 6.41 -14.88 8.50
N SER A 138 7.64 -15.36 8.71
CA SER A 138 8.13 -15.81 10.02
C SER A 138 8.65 -14.65 10.87
N HIS A 139 8.97 -13.52 10.24
CA HIS A 139 9.54 -12.36 10.91
C HIS A 139 8.53 -11.70 11.85
N GLN A 140 8.94 -11.49 13.09
CA GLN A 140 8.14 -10.75 14.08
C GLN A 140 8.57 -9.28 14.11
N PRO A 141 7.66 -8.33 13.89
CA PRO A 141 8.01 -6.92 13.89
C PRO A 141 8.57 -6.48 15.24
N SER A 142 9.55 -5.57 15.25
CA SER A 142 10.00 -4.95 16.50
C SER A 142 8.83 -4.24 17.22
N GLY A 143 8.96 -4.01 18.53
CA GLY A 143 7.88 -3.39 19.31
C GLY A 143 7.45 -2.03 18.76
N ARG A 144 8.40 -1.27 18.19
CA ARG A 144 8.14 0.02 17.55
C ARG A 144 7.31 -0.13 16.28
N LEU A 145 7.68 -1.06 15.39
CA LEU A 145 6.94 -1.29 14.15
C LEU A 145 5.58 -1.90 14.44
N ARG A 146 5.50 -2.88 15.34
CA ARG A 146 4.25 -3.52 15.76
C ARG A 146 3.24 -2.50 16.27
N HIS A 147 3.66 -1.61 17.17
CA HIS A 147 2.79 -0.53 17.66
C HIS A 147 2.29 0.38 16.53
N TRP A 148 3.14 0.69 15.56
CA TRP A 148 2.74 1.48 14.39
C TRP A 148 1.75 0.73 13.49
N LEU A 149 1.95 -0.58 13.27
CA LEU A 149 1.03 -1.42 12.49
C LEU A 149 -0.34 -1.55 13.17
N GLU A 150 -0.37 -1.74 14.49
CA GLU A 150 -1.62 -1.72 15.27
C GLU A 150 -2.34 -0.37 15.15
N LYS A 151 -1.58 0.73 15.21
CA LYS A 151 -2.11 2.08 15.02
C LYS A 151 -2.67 2.29 13.61
N LEU A 152 -2.00 1.75 12.59
CA LEU A 152 -2.48 1.75 11.20
C LEU A 152 -3.79 0.98 11.08
N GLN A 153 -3.84 -0.25 11.58
CA GLN A 153 -5.04 -1.08 11.54
C GLN A 153 -6.22 -0.41 12.25
N LYS A 154 -5.99 0.18 13.42
CA LYS A 154 -7.00 0.95 14.14
C LYS A 154 -7.48 2.15 13.32
N ALA A 155 -6.55 2.92 12.74
CA ALA A 155 -6.90 4.08 11.93
C ALA A 155 -7.76 3.69 10.72
N MET A 156 -7.46 2.58 10.05
CA MET A 156 -8.27 2.09 8.94
C MET A 156 -9.70 1.71 9.36
N GLY A 157 -9.92 1.34 10.62
CA GLY A 157 -11.25 1.03 11.14
C GLY A 157 -12.00 2.22 11.75
N THR A 158 -11.31 3.30 12.12
CA THR A 158 -11.92 4.41 12.89
C THR A 158 -11.88 5.78 12.21
N GLU A 159 -10.90 6.03 11.35
CA GLU A 159 -10.80 7.32 10.63
C GLU A 159 -11.65 7.29 9.37
N SER A 160 -12.12 8.46 8.93
CA SER A 160 -12.84 8.55 7.65
C SER A 160 -11.90 8.33 6.47
N THR A 161 -12.45 7.78 5.38
CA THR A 161 -11.71 7.56 4.13
C THR A 161 -11.10 8.86 3.58
N ALA A 162 -11.84 9.97 3.65
CA ALA A 162 -11.33 11.28 3.22
C ALA A 162 -10.10 11.70 4.02
N CYS A 163 -10.09 11.38 5.32
CA CYS A 163 -8.98 11.63 6.20
C CYS A 163 -7.74 10.80 5.85
N LEU A 164 -7.93 9.48 5.76
CA LEU A 164 -6.86 8.55 5.41
C LEU A 164 -6.24 8.91 4.05
N ARG A 165 -7.08 9.29 3.08
CA ARG A 165 -6.63 9.75 1.77
C ARG A 165 -5.79 11.02 1.86
N ALA A 166 -6.28 12.04 2.57
CA ALA A 166 -5.55 13.29 2.75
C ALA A 166 -4.20 13.07 3.46
N THR A 167 -4.16 12.36 4.59
CA THR A 167 -2.89 12.12 5.31
C THR A 167 -1.90 11.32 4.47
N THR A 168 -2.39 10.34 3.70
CA THR A 168 -1.56 9.53 2.80
C THR A 168 -0.94 10.36 1.70
N ILE A 169 -1.74 11.18 1.00
CA ILE A 169 -1.25 12.03 -0.09
C ILE A 169 -0.29 13.10 0.46
N LEU A 170 -0.56 13.66 1.65
CA LEU A 170 0.32 14.64 2.28
C LEU A 170 1.74 14.09 2.51
N HIS A 171 1.82 12.82 2.93
CA HIS A 171 3.06 12.15 3.31
C HIS A 171 3.59 11.21 2.23
N VAL A 172 3.07 11.23 1.01
CA VAL A 172 3.43 10.27 -0.04
C VAL A 172 4.93 10.29 -0.42
N LEU A 173 5.61 11.43 -0.28
CA LEU A 173 7.07 11.50 -0.49
C LEU A 173 7.86 10.77 0.59
N GLN A 174 7.35 10.71 1.83
CA GLN A 174 7.93 9.92 2.90
C GLN A 174 7.89 8.42 2.57
N VAL A 175 6.82 7.95 1.91
CA VAL A 175 6.72 6.56 1.42
C VAL A 175 7.79 6.26 0.37
N LEU A 176 8.08 7.20 -0.54
CA LEU A 176 9.19 7.04 -1.50
C LEU A 176 10.56 6.95 -0.81
N ASP A 177 10.75 7.76 0.22
CA ASP A 177 12.01 7.78 0.97
C ASP A 177 12.20 6.49 1.79
N ASP A 178 11.14 6.00 2.42
CA ASP A 178 11.15 4.73 3.16
C ASP A 178 11.31 3.52 2.21
N LEU A 179 10.67 3.54 1.03
CA LEU A 179 10.88 2.54 -0.02
C LEU A 179 12.34 2.49 -0.49
N ARG A 180 12.92 3.66 -0.79
CA ARG A 180 14.33 3.76 -1.18
C ARG A 180 15.24 3.29 -0.06
N CYS A 181 14.93 3.65 1.19
CA CYS A 181 15.69 3.21 2.35
C CYS A 181 15.71 1.69 2.50
N ALA A 182 14.56 1.03 2.36
CA ALA A 182 14.49 -0.43 2.37
C ALA A 182 15.31 -1.05 1.23
N ALA A 183 15.28 -0.44 0.04
CA ALA A 183 16.05 -0.91 -1.11
C ALA A 183 17.57 -0.74 -0.99
N LEU A 184 18.03 0.29 -0.28
CA LEU A 184 19.45 0.50 0.00
C LEU A 184 20.03 -0.47 1.04
N GLN A 185 19.17 -1.23 1.74
CA GLN A 185 19.58 -2.18 2.79
C GLN A 185 20.50 -1.48 3.81
N ASP A 186 21.71 -1.97 4.05
CA ASP A 186 22.67 -1.41 5.02
C ASP A 186 23.19 -0.01 4.65
N LYS A 187 22.92 0.47 3.42
CA LYS A 187 23.29 1.81 2.94
C LYS A 187 22.21 2.86 3.20
N CYS A 188 21.13 2.48 3.88
CA CYS A 188 20.22 3.41 4.55
C CYS A 188 20.55 3.47 6.05
#